data_AF-A0AAJ5WC76-F1
#
_entry.id   AF-A0AAJ5WC76-F1
#
_cell.length_a   1.000
_cell.length_b   1.000
_cell.length_c   1.000
_cell.angle_alpha   90.00
_cell.angle_beta   90.00
_cell.angle_gamma   90.00
#
_symmetry.space_group_name_H-M   'P 1'
#
loop_
_entity.id
_entity.type
_entity.pdbx_description
1 polymer ?
#
loop_
_entity_poly.entity_id
_entity_poly.type
_entity_poly.pdbx_seq_one_letter_code
_entity_poly.pdbx_strand_id
1 'polypeptide(L)'
;MKKENLWKRIQIILQVAFKYASQHAQSLNAIKGTYHKQYPKQDPDFRYTEVLTIVPFGSLFKVIHSSYMDQELLGEKTCLATYGWHSNGHLIEIGGCRYWIFDPLQKTIYLEDYSDPDVKTVEVFVKI
;
A
#
# COMPACT_ATOMS: atom_id res chain seq x y z
N MET A 1 29.26 1.40 -38.04
CA MET A 1 28.16 0.52 -37.60
C MET A 1 28.13 0.13 -36.10
N LYS A 2 29.06 0.57 -35.22
CA LYS A 2 29.01 0.23 -33.77
C LYS A 2 28.40 1.31 -32.84
N LYS A 3 28.44 2.60 -33.24
CA LYS A 3 28.02 3.73 -32.39
C LYS A 3 26.50 3.87 -32.22
N GLU A 4 25.72 3.63 -33.27
CA GLU A 4 24.24 3.70 -33.22
C GLU A 4 23.65 2.66 -32.25
N ASN A 5 24.29 1.49 -32.13
CA ASN A 5 23.88 0.44 -31.19
C ASN A 5 24.19 0.85 -29.73
N LEU A 6 25.27 1.59 -29.49
CA LEU A 6 25.62 2.09 -28.16
C LEU A 6 24.64 3.18 -27.69
N TRP A 7 24.30 4.14 -28.55
CA TRP A 7 23.33 5.19 -28.22
C TRP A 7 21.94 4.62 -27.93
N LYS A 8 21.46 3.66 -28.73
CA LYS A 8 20.21 2.95 -28.46
C LYS A 8 20.23 2.21 -27.11
N ARG A 9 21.35 1.55 -26.78
CA ARG A 9 21.50 0.88 -25.47
C ARG A 9 21.49 1.88 -24.31
N ILE A 10 22.19 3.02 -24.44
CA ILE A 10 22.16 4.09 -23.44
C ILE A 10 20.74 4.62 -23.27
N GLN A 11 20.02 4.87 -24.36
CA GLN A 11 18.62 5.30 -24.33
C GLN A 11 17.73 4.28 -23.59
N ILE A 12 17.89 2.99 -23.85
CA ILE A 12 17.15 1.93 -23.15
C ILE A 12 17.48 1.93 -21.65
N ILE A 13 18.77 2.01 -21.28
CA ILE A 13 19.19 2.06 -19.88
C ILE A 13 18.56 3.27 -19.16
N LEU A 14 18.60 4.44 -19.80
CA LEU A 14 17.99 5.66 -19.26
C LEU A 14 16.47 5.52 -19.10
N GLN A 15 15.78 4.93 -20.09
CA GLN A 15 14.34 4.68 -20.01
C GLN A 15 13.99 3.74 -18.86
N VAL A 16 14.76 2.67 -18.66
CA VAL A 16 14.58 1.73 -17.55
C VAL A 16 14.81 2.44 -16.22
N ALA A 17 15.89 3.22 -16.09
CA ALA A 17 16.19 3.98 -14.88
C ALA A 17 15.10 5.00 -14.55
N PHE A 18 14.61 5.74 -15.56
CA PHE A 18 13.50 6.69 -15.39
C PHE A 18 12.21 6.01 -14.96
N LYS A 19 11.86 4.89 -15.60
CA LYS A 19 10.67 4.12 -15.24
C LYS A 19 10.76 3.60 -13.80
N TYR A 20 11.94 3.10 -13.41
CA TYR A 20 12.22 2.64 -12.06
C TYR A 20 12.06 3.76 -11.02
N ALA A 21 12.69 4.92 -11.26
CA ALA A 21 12.59 6.07 -10.37
C ALA A 21 11.16 6.63 -10.30
N SER A 22 10.44 6.65 -11.42
CA SER A 22 9.05 7.12 -11.49
C SER A 22 8.11 6.22 -10.69
N GLN A 23 8.22 4.90 -10.85
CA GLN A 23 7.47 3.95 -10.04
C GLN A 23 7.79 4.15 -8.55
N HIS A 24 9.06 4.43 -8.21
CA HIS A 24 9.49 4.65 -6.84
C HIS A 24 8.87 5.87 -6.18
N ALA A 25 8.91 6.98 -6.89
CA ALA A 25 8.23 8.19 -6.46
C ALA A 25 6.71 7.97 -6.31
N GLN A 26 6.07 7.29 -7.26
CA GLN A 26 4.63 7.01 -7.20
C GLN A 26 4.25 6.17 -5.99
N SER A 27 5.04 5.14 -5.69
CA SER A 27 4.77 4.25 -4.55
C SER A 27 4.97 4.99 -3.23
N LEU A 28 6.05 5.77 -3.09
CA LEU A 28 6.29 6.59 -1.90
C LEU A 28 5.16 7.61 -1.65
N ASN A 29 4.61 8.20 -2.72
CA ASN A 29 3.46 9.09 -2.64
C ASN A 29 2.16 8.34 -2.31
N ALA A 30 2.04 7.07 -2.73
CA ALA A 30 0.93 6.20 -2.37
C ALA A 30 1.01 5.75 -0.90
N ILE A 31 2.18 5.69 -0.26
CA ILE A 31 2.25 5.26 1.15
C ILE A 31 1.43 6.15 2.07
N LYS A 32 1.54 7.47 1.91
CA LYS A 32 0.93 8.43 2.85
C LYS A 32 -0.53 8.68 2.51
N GLY A 33 -1.38 8.61 3.53
CA GLY A 33 -2.78 8.99 3.41
C GLY A 33 -3.72 8.07 4.16
N THR A 34 -5.00 8.26 3.88
CA THR A 34 -6.10 7.54 4.48
C THR A 34 -6.84 6.77 3.39
N TYR A 35 -7.21 5.54 3.71
CA TYR A 35 -7.84 4.60 2.79
C TYR A 35 -9.06 3.98 3.45
N HIS A 36 -10.13 3.76 2.68
CA HIS A 36 -11.33 3.06 3.14
C HIS A 36 -11.35 1.63 2.63
N LYS A 37 -11.73 0.69 3.49
CA LYS A 37 -11.94 -0.70 3.07
C LYS A 37 -13.08 -0.78 2.05
N GLN A 38 -12.81 -1.49 0.96
CA GLN A 38 -13.79 -1.76 -0.08
C GLN A 38 -14.52 -3.08 0.25
N TYR A 39 -15.83 -2.99 0.43
CA TYR A 39 -16.68 -4.15 0.65
C TYR A 39 -17.29 -4.63 -0.67
N PRO A 40 -17.25 -5.95 -0.98
CA PRO A 40 -17.72 -6.49 -2.26
C PRO A 40 -19.23 -6.37 -2.48
N LYS A 41 -20.03 -6.22 -1.42
CA LYS A 41 -21.48 -5.97 -1.47
C LYS A 41 -21.84 -5.00 -0.34
N GLN A 42 -22.07 -3.74 -0.68
CA GLN A 42 -22.60 -2.77 0.28
C GLN A 42 -24.11 -2.96 0.34
N ASP A 43 -24.57 -3.56 1.44
CA ASP A 43 -25.96 -3.36 1.85
C ASP A 43 -26.16 -1.84 2.07
N PRO A 44 -27.23 -1.22 1.55
CA PRO A 44 -27.52 0.20 1.84
C PRO A 44 -27.61 0.51 3.34
N ASP A 45 -27.89 -0.48 4.19
CA ASP A 45 -27.87 -0.36 5.66
C ASP A 45 -26.50 -0.71 6.29
N PHE A 46 -25.44 -0.89 5.49
CA PHE A 46 -24.10 -1.19 6.00
C PHE A 46 -23.44 0.06 6.60
N ARG A 47 -23.49 0.18 7.94
CA ARG A 47 -22.97 1.33 8.69
C ARG A 47 -21.58 1.12 9.28
N TYR A 48 -20.93 0.00 8.92
CA TYR A 48 -19.60 -0.34 9.38
C TYR A 48 -18.55 0.16 8.37
N THR A 49 -17.57 0.92 8.85
CA THR A 49 -16.49 1.46 8.02
C THR A 49 -15.15 1.11 8.63
N GLU A 50 -14.23 0.61 7.83
CA GLU A 50 -12.84 0.40 8.23
C GLU A 50 -11.94 1.35 7.46
N VAL A 51 -11.03 2.00 8.20
CA VAL A 51 -10.16 3.06 7.70
C VAL A 51 -8.72 2.71 8.03
N LEU A 52 -7.87 2.73 7.02
CA LEU A 52 -6.43 2.57 7.14
C LEU A 52 -5.74 3.91 6.96
N THR A 53 -5.07 4.40 7.99
CA THR A 53 -4.27 5.63 7.94
C THR A 53 -2.79 5.30 8.09
N ILE A 54 -1.98 5.81 7.16
CA ILE A 54 -0.54 5.57 7.14
C ILE A 54 0.19 6.90 7.26
N VAL A 55 1.01 7.03 8.30
CA VAL A 55 1.79 8.23 8.59
C VAL A 55 3.28 7.91 8.75
N PRO A 56 4.19 8.81 8.32
CA PRO A 56 5.61 8.63 8.55
C PRO A 56 5.94 8.66 10.05
N PHE A 57 6.88 7.82 10.48
CA PHE A 57 7.36 7.72 11.86
C PHE A 57 8.88 7.50 11.88
N GLY A 58 9.63 8.59 11.66
CA GLY A 58 11.08 8.53 11.47
C GLY A 58 11.44 7.81 10.17
N SER A 59 12.28 6.76 10.25
CA SER A 59 12.60 5.87 9.13
C SER A 59 11.54 4.79 8.88
N LEU A 60 10.51 4.73 9.73
CA LEU A 60 9.43 3.75 9.67
C LEU A 60 8.10 4.41 9.27
N PHE A 61 7.07 3.59 9.19
CA PHE A 61 5.69 4.02 9.04
C PHE A 61 4.87 3.53 10.22
N LYS A 62 3.92 4.36 10.66
CA LYS A 62 2.87 3.95 11.58
C LYS A 62 1.62 3.70 10.75
N VAL A 63 1.06 2.50 10.88
CA VAL A 63 -0.17 2.10 10.22
C VAL A 63 -1.25 1.97 11.28
N ILE A 64 -2.31 2.74 11.12
CA ILE A 64 -3.43 2.86 12.04
C ILE A 64 -4.66 2.31 11.34
N HIS A 65 -5.23 1.25 11.89
CA HIS A 65 -6.47 0.64 11.41
C HIS A 65 -7.59 0.98 12.40
N SER A 66 -8.57 1.76 11.94
CA SER A 66 -9.68 2.24 12.75
C SER A 66 -10.99 1.65 12.21
N SER A 67 -11.81 1.12 13.11
CA SER A 67 -13.12 0.57 12.78
C SER A 67 -14.21 1.47 13.36
N TYR A 68 -15.22 1.78 12.56
CA TYR A 68 -16.33 2.65 12.92
C TYR A 68 -17.66 1.94 12.70
N MET A 69 -18.64 2.22 13.55
CA MET A 69 -20.05 1.88 13.33
C MET A 69 -20.86 3.14 13.59
N ASP A 70 -21.74 3.51 12.65
CA ASP A 70 -22.52 4.75 12.75
C ASP A 70 -21.65 6.01 12.97
N GLN A 71 -20.45 6.03 12.37
CA GLN A 71 -19.41 7.08 12.54
C GLN A 71 -18.80 7.16 13.94
N GLU A 72 -19.18 6.29 14.87
CA GLU A 72 -18.54 6.17 16.18
C GLU A 72 -17.37 5.20 16.10
N LEU A 73 -16.24 5.59 16.71
CA LEU A 73 -15.04 4.76 16.76
C LEU A 73 -15.28 3.55 17.66
N LEU A 74 -15.29 2.35 17.07
CA LEU A 74 -15.39 1.10 17.82
C LEU A 74 -14.03 0.62 18.33
N GLY A 75 -12.98 0.86 17.56
CA GLY A 75 -11.65 0.39 17.91
C GLY A 75 -10.58 0.91 16.97
N GLU A 76 -9.36 0.92 17.49
CA GLU A 76 -8.17 1.31 16.74
C GLU A 76 -7.04 0.33 17.06
N LYS A 77 -6.34 -0.10 16.02
CA LYS A 77 -5.11 -0.87 16.12
C LYS A 77 -4.00 -0.12 15.43
N THR A 78 -2.88 0.03 16.10
CA THR A 78 -1.69 0.68 15.55
C THR A 78 -0.54 -0.32 15.50
N CYS A 79 0.17 -0.36 14.38
CA CYS A 79 1.41 -1.10 14.23
C CYS A 79 2.47 -0.24 13.53
N LEU A 80 3.73 -0.68 13.65
CA LEU A 80 4.84 -0.09 12.92
C LEU A 80 5.17 -0.97 11.72
N ALA A 81 5.58 -0.34 10.62
CA ALA A 81 5.92 -1.05 9.40
C ALA A 81 7.16 -0.47 8.72
N THR A 82 7.92 -1.33 8.05
CA THR A 82 9.04 -0.95 7.19
C THR A 82 8.60 -0.91 5.73
N TYR A 83 9.21 -0.03 4.95
CA TYR A 83 8.94 0.03 3.52
C TYR A 83 9.87 -0.87 2.73
N GLY A 84 9.28 -1.70 1.87
CA GLY A 84 9.98 -2.49 0.87
C GLY A 84 9.60 -2.02 -0.54
N TRP A 85 10.57 -2.01 -1.45
CA TRP A 85 10.37 -1.52 -2.81
C TRP A 85 9.69 -2.51 -3.76
N HIS A 86 9.79 -3.81 -3.46
CA HIS A 86 9.32 -4.85 -4.38
C HIS A 86 7.80 -4.76 -4.63
N SER A 87 7.36 -5.18 -5.82
CA SER A 87 5.94 -5.27 -6.19
C SER A 87 5.16 -3.94 -6.10
N ASN A 88 5.66 -2.86 -6.72
CA ASN A 88 5.09 -1.50 -6.67
C ASN A 88 5.12 -0.85 -5.27
N GLY A 89 6.02 -1.32 -4.41
CA GLY A 89 6.14 -0.88 -3.03
C GLY A 89 5.17 -1.60 -2.10
N HIS A 90 5.62 -1.85 -0.88
CA HIS A 90 4.79 -2.42 0.16
C HIS A 90 5.27 -1.98 1.56
N LEU A 91 4.39 -2.09 2.55
CA LEU A 91 4.77 -2.04 3.96
C LEU A 91 4.71 -3.43 4.57
N ILE A 92 5.69 -3.76 5.41
CA ILE A 92 5.74 -5.01 6.19
C ILE A 92 5.63 -4.65 7.67
N GLU A 93 4.67 -5.28 8.37
CA GLU A 93 4.51 -5.11 9.81
C GLU A 93 5.76 -5.59 10.58
N ILE A 94 6.23 -4.77 11.52
CA ILE A 94 7.33 -5.14 12.40
C ILE A 94 6.79 -6.03 13.52
N GLY A 95 7.27 -7.27 13.59
CA GLY A 95 6.86 -8.23 14.62
C GLY A 95 5.48 -8.83 14.40
N GLY A 96 4.89 -8.64 13.23
CA GLY A 96 3.59 -9.19 12.84
C GLY A 96 3.64 -9.91 11.49
N CYS A 97 2.46 -10.18 10.94
CA CYS A 97 2.27 -11.01 9.74
C CYS A 97 1.40 -10.30 8.69
N ARG A 98 1.38 -8.97 8.70
CA ARG A 98 0.63 -8.14 7.75
C ARG A 98 1.52 -7.49 6.69
N TYR A 99 1.01 -7.47 5.47
CA TYR A 99 1.65 -6.86 4.31
C TYR A 99 0.67 -5.92 3.62
N TRP A 100 1.05 -4.65 3.44
CA TRP A 100 0.26 -3.67 2.69
C TRP A 100 0.92 -3.42 1.35
N ILE A 101 0.37 -3.96 0.27
CA ILE A 101 0.90 -3.87 -1.09
C ILE A 101 0.21 -2.71 -1.81
N PHE A 102 0.98 -1.76 -2.34
CA PHE A 102 0.43 -0.59 -3.01
C PHE A 102 0.16 -0.86 -4.49
N ASP A 103 -0.99 -0.41 -4.98
CA ASP A 103 -1.23 -0.17 -6.39
C ASP A 103 -1.42 1.34 -6.61
N PRO A 104 -0.33 2.06 -6.94
CA PRO A 104 -0.38 3.50 -7.15
C PRO A 104 -1.26 3.93 -8.32
N LEU A 105 -1.49 3.05 -9.30
CA LEU A 105 -2.32 3.36 -10.48
C LEU A 105 -3.79 3.38 -10.12
N GLN A 106 -4.24 2.39 -9.34
CA GLN A 106 -5.61 2.29 -8.87
C GLN A 106 -5.87 3.07 -7.58
N LYS A 107 -4.81 3.60 -6.95
CA LYS A 107 -4.85 4.22 -5.62
C LYS A 107 -5.42 3.26 -4.56
N THR A 108 -5.05 2.00 -4.65
CA THR A 108 -5.50 0.96 -3.74
C THR A 108 -4.34 0.36 -2.94
N ILE A 109 -4.70 -0.24 -1.81
CA ILE A 109 -3.83 -1.05 -0.97
C ILE A 109 -4.47 -2.41 -0.82
N TYR A 110 -3.69 -3.45 -1.05
CA TYR A 110 -4.05 -4.82 -0.71
C TYR A 110 -3.40 -5.15 0.63
N LEU A 111 -4.21 -5.45 1.64
CA LEU A 111 -3.75 -5.93 2.93
C LEU A 111 -3.82 -7.45 2.92
N GLU A 112 -2.67 -8.11 2.91
CA GLU A 112 -2.58 -9.53 3.21
C GLU A 112 -2.33 -9.70 4.70
N ASP A 113 -3.23 -10.42 5.39
CA ASP A 113 -3.09 -10.75 6.81
C ASP A 113 -2.91 -12.27 6.96
N TYR A 114 -1.79 -12.65 7.56
CA TYR A 114 -1.41 -14.03 7.88
C TYR A 114 -1.29 -14.26 9.39
N SER A 115 -1.93 -13.43 10.22
CA SER A 115 -1.87 -13.56 11.69
C SER A 115 -2.50 -14.86 12.19
N ASP A 116 -3.44 -15.42 11.42
CA ASP A 116 -4.01 -16.75 11.65
C ASP A 116 -3.34 -17.77 10.70
N PRO A 117 -2.68 -18.82 11.21
CA PRO A 117 -2.01 -19.82 10.36
C PRO A 117 -2.95 -20.54 9.40
N ASP A 118 -4.23 -20.67 9.75
CA ASP A 118 -5.22 -21.42 8.99
C ASP A 118 -6.03 -20.52 8.05
N VAL A 119 -5.95 -19.20 8.22
CA VAL A 119 -6.76 -18.23 7.47
C VAL A 119 -5.88 -17.16 6.82
N LYS A 120 -5.92 -17.12 5.50
CA LYS A 120 -5.27 -16.08 4.69
C LYS A 120 -6.32 -15.15 4.16
N THR A 121 -6.27 -13.88 4.58
CA THR A 121 -7.22 -12.87 4.10
C THR A 121 -6.52 -11.85 3.23
N VAL A 122 -7.18 -11.43 2.15
CA VAL A 122 -6.80 -10.28 1.35
C VAL A 122 -7.93 -9.27 1.42
N GLU A 123 -7.63 -8.10 1.99
CA GLU A 123 -8.55 -6.99 2.09
C GLU A 123 -8.11 -5.88 1.14
N VAL A 124 -9.06 -5.15 0.56
CA VAL A 124 -8.79 -4.06 -0.38
C VAL A 124 -9.18 -2.75 0.26
N PHE A 125 -8.27 -1.78 0.22
CA PHE A 125 -8.50 -0.42 0.67
C PHE A 125 -8.30 0.56 -0.48
N VAL A 126 -9.15 1.58 -0.59
CA VAL A 126 -9.12 2.60 -1.65
C VAL A 126 -8.83 3.96 -1.03
N LYS A 127 -7.94 4.73 -1.64
CA LYS A 127 -7.55 6.06 -1.14
C LYS A 127 -8.73 7.02 -1.16
N ILE A 128 -8.86 7.83 -0.10
CA ILE A 128 -9.78 8.98 -0.03
C ILE A 128 -9.20 10.16 -0.81
#